data_AF-A0A161XFS8-F1
#
_entry.id   AF-A0A161XFS8-F1
#
_cell.length_a   1.000
_cell.length_b   1.000
_cell.length_c   1.000
_cell.angle_alpha   90.00
_cell.angle_beta   90.00
_cell.angle_gamma   90.00
#
_symmetry.space_group_name_H-M   'P 1'
#
loop_
_entity.id
_entity.type
_entity.pdbx_description
1 polymer ?
#
loop_
_entity_poly.entity_id
_entity_poly.type
_entity_poly.pdbx_seq_one_letter_code
_entity_poly.pdbx_strand_id
1 'polypeptide(L)'
;MARTLKQVMPPEFSGGEYAEDRAQRYANVEVVREYDGSNHGEGWPGKHKHVYRWVSLANGYAVGWNENPARGWSFPVIRWIVG
;
A
#
# COMPACT_ATOMS: atom_id res chain seq x y z
N MET A 1 5.49 4.92 -19.14
CA MET A 1 6.39 4.35 -18.12
C MET A 1 5.53 3.80 -17.01
N ALA A 2 5.84 2.61 -16.47
CA ALA A 2 5.09 2.06 -15.35
C ALA A 2 5.41 2.84 -14.06
N ARG A 3 4.40 3.07 -13.21
CA ARG A 3 4.58 3.78 -11.94
C ARG A 3 5.04 2.81 -10.87
N THR A 4 6.07 3.17 -10.11
CA THR A 4 6.54 2.36 -8.97
C THR A 4 5.76 2.67 -7.70
N LEU A 5 5.83 1.79 -6.70
CA LEU A 5 5.25 2.03 -5.38
C LEU A 5 5.65 3.41 -4.84
N LYS A 6 6.93 3.75 -4.85
CA LYS A 6 7.43 5.03 -4.34
C LYS A 6 6.77 6.25 -5.01
N GLN A 7 6.39 6.13 -6.28
CA GLN A 7 5.77 7.22 -7.05
C GLN A 7 4.27 7.37 -6.78
N VAL A 8 3.59 6.31 -6.34
CA VAL A 8 2.15 6.35 -6.03
C VAL A 8 1.88 6.56 -4.54
N MET A 9 2.85 6.23 -3.68
CA MET A 9 2.73 6.43 -2.24
C MET A 9 2.81 7.92 -1.86
N PRO A 10 2.15 8.33 -0.77
CA PRO A 10 2.16 9.70 -0.29
C PRO A 10 3.58 10.10 0.16
N PRO A 11 3.91 11.40 0.22
CA PRO A 11 5.25 11.88 0.52
C PRO A 11 5.85 11.31 1.82
N GLU A 12 5.01 11.08 2.83
CA GLU A 12 5.34 10.48 4.13
C GLU A 12 5.94 9.08 3.98
N PHE A 13 5.57 8.34 2.93
CA PHE A 13 6.21 7.07 2.64
C PHE A 13 7.69 7.25 2.29
N SER A 14 8.08 8.28 1.56
CA SER A 14 9.48 8.39 1.07
C SER A 14 10.47 9.01 2.06
N GLY A 15 10.07 9.31 3.29
CA GLY A 15 10.93 9.96 4.27
C GLY A 15 10.39 9.98 5.70
N GLY A 16 11.10 10.65 6.60
CA GLY A 16 10.69 10.81 7.99
C GLY A 16 10.62 9.49 8.77
N GLU A 17 9.59 9.33 9.59
CA GLU A 17 9.41 8.19 10.51
C GLU A 17 9.19 6.84 9.81
N TYR A 18 8.86 6.84 8.51
CA TYR A 18 8.51 5.64 7.74
C TYR A 18 9.61 5.19 6.77
N ALA A 19 10.77 5.86 6.80
CA ALA A 19 11.91 5.52 5.96
C ALA A 19 12.47 4.10 6.23
N GLU A 20 12.17 3.52 7.39
CA GLU A 20 12.57 2.16 7.78
C GLU A 20 11.40 1.15 7.74
N ASP A 21 10.21 1.55 7.27
CA ASP A 21 9.07 0.64 7.18
C ASP A 21 9.36 -0.54 6.23
N ARG A 22 8.81 -1.72 6.53
CA ARG A 22 9.00 -2.92 5.71
C ARG A 22 8.52 -2.73 4.27
N ALA A 23 7.52 -1.89 4.05
CA ALA A 23 7.01 -1.55 2.73
C ALA A 23 8.06 -0.84 1.84
N GLN A 24 9.09 -0.22 2.41
CA GLN A 24 10.20 0.40 1.64
C GLN A 24 10.94 -0.59 0.74
N ARG A 25 10.97 -1.88 1.13
CA ARG A 25 11.58 -2.94 0.32
C ARG A 25 10.91 -3.11 -1.05
N TYR A 26 9.70 -2.58 -1.18
CA TYR A 26 8.87 -2.64 -2.38
C TYR A 26 8.83 -1.30 -3.14
N ALA A 27 9.54 -0.27 -2.69
CA ALA A 27 9.48 1.09 -3.22
C ALA A 27 9.69 1.17 -4.74
N ASN A 28 10.57 0.32 -5.29
CA ASN A 28 10.90 0.31 -6.73
C ASN A 28 10.10 -0.74 -7.53
N VAL A 29 9.16 -1.44 -6.90
CA VAL A 29 8.32 -2.43 -7.57
C VAL A 29 7.21 -1.72 -8.34
N GLU A 30 6.94 -2.20 -9.54
CA GLU A 30 5.86 -1.69 -10.40
C GLU A 30 4.49 -1.91 -9.76
N VAL A 31 3.66 -0.87 -9.83
CA VAL A 31 2.25 -0.88 -9.46
C VAL A 31 1.44 -1.39 -10.65
N VAL A 32 0.75 -2.49 -10.45
CA VAL A 32 -0.16 -3.09 -11.44
C VAL A 32 -1.52 -2.41 -11.41
N ARG A 33 -2.04 -2.13 -10.22
CA ARG A 33 -3.36 -1.53 -10.02
C ARG A 33 -3.45 -0.79 -8.69
N GLU A 34 -4.18 0.31 -8.71
CA GLU A 34 -4.59 1.09 -7.54
C GLU A 34 -6.06 0.75 -7.21
N TYR A 35 -6.39 0.71 -5.92
CA TYR A 35 -7.72 0.39 -5.42
C TYR A 35 -8.18 1.45 -4.42
N ASP A 36 -9.46 1.80 -4.49
CA ASP A 36 -10.11 2.68 -3.51
C ASP A 36 -11.11 1.85 -2.70
N GLY A 37 -10.77 1.58 -1.45
CA GLY A 37 -11.60 0.83 -0.51
C GLY A 37 -12.93 1.52 -0.16
N SER A 38 -13.15 2.76 -0.60
CA SER A 38 -14.45 3.43 -0.57
C SER A 38 -15.39 2.90 -1.66
N ASN A 39 -14.86 2.29 -2.73
CA ASN A 39 -15.63 1.63 -3.77
C ASN A 39 -16.06 0.23 -3.32
N HIS A 40 -17.30 -0.13 -3.64
CA HIS A 40 -17.84 -1.45 -3.30
C HIS A 40 -17.06 -2.56 -4.03
N GLY A 41 -16.45 -3.47 -3.27
CA GLY A 41 -15.67 -4.60 -3.78
C GLY A 41 -14.17 -4.35 -3.95
N GLU A 42 -13.68 -3.15 -3.68
CA GLU A 42 -12.24 -2.80 -3.75
C GLU A 42 -11.60 -2.65 -2.35
N GLY A 43 -12.28 -3.13 -1.31
CA GLY A 43 -11.79 -3.11 0.07
C GLY A 43 -10.44 -3.81 0.25
N TRP A 44 -9.70 -3.38 1.26
CA TRP A 44 -8.40 -3.98 1.59
C TRP A 44 -8.53 -5.49 1.90
N PRO A 45 -7.72 -6.38 1.30
CA PRO A 45 -7.87 -7.83 1.50
C PRO A 45 -7.29 -8.33 2.83
N GLY A 46 -6.57 -7.49 3.57
CA GLY A 46 -5.94 -7.86 4.84
C GLY A 46 -6.77 -7.49 6.07
N LYS A 47 -6.25 -7.82 7.25
CA LYS A 47 -6.94 -7.59 8.55
C LYS A 47 -7.08 -6.13 8.99
N HIS A 48 -6.49 -5.17 8.27
CA HIS A 48 -6.41 -3.77 8.69
C HIS A 48 -7.67 -3.02 8.26
N LYS A 49 -8.41 -2.46 9.22
CA LYS A 49 -9.73 -1.85 8.98
C LYS A 49 -9.68 -0.40 8.48
N HIS A 50 -8.53 0.26 8.59
CA HIS A 50 -8.35 1.67 8.22
C HIS A 50 -7.51 1.82 6.95
N VAL A 51 -7.57 0.83 6.06
CA VAL A 51 -6.93 0.87 4.74
C VAL A 51 -7.98 1.24 3.70
N TYR A 52 -8.04 2.53 3.38
CA TYR A 52 -9.02 3.07 2.43
C TYR A 52 -8.49 3.13 1.01
N ARG A 53 -7.18 3.04 0.84
CA ARG A 53 -6.57 2.97 -0.47
C ARG A 53 -5.47 1.92 -0.40
N TRP A 54 -5.17 1.26 -1.51
CA TRP A 54 -4.05 0.32 -1.59
C TRP A 54 -3.66 0.04 -3.03
N VAL A 55 -2.53 -0.62 -3.23
CA VAL A 55 -2.03 -1.00 -4.56
C VAL A 55 -1.63 -2.46 -4.62
N SER A 56 -1.83 -3.10 -5.77
CA SER A 56 -1.22 -4.39 -6.10
C SER A 56 0.06 -4.18 -6.92
N LEU A 57 1.08 -4.96 -6.61
CA LEU A 57 2.41 -4.89 -7.18
C LEU A 57 2.70 -6.06 -8.11
N ALA A 58 3.57 -5.83 -9.11
CA ALA A 58 3.91 -6.82 -10.12
C ALA A 58 4.60 -8.08 -9.55
N ASN A 59 5.18 -7.98 -8.36
CA ASN A 59 5.83 -9.11 -7.68
C ASN A 59 4.87 -9.96 -6.82
N GLY A 60 3.55 -9.78 -6.95
CA GLY A 60 2.54 -10.59 -6.24
C GLY A 60 2.32 -10.17 -4.79
N TYR A 61 2.55 -8.91 -4.46
CA TYR A 61 2.26 -8.32 -3.15
C TYR A 61 1.30 -7.14 -3.29
N ALA A 62 0.67 -6.76 -2.19
CA ALA A 62 -0.12 -5.54 -2.10
C ALA A 62 0.32 -4.71 -0.90
N VAL A 63 0.25 -3.38 -1.04
CA VAL A 63 0.63 -2.41 0.00
C VAL A 63 -0.54 -1.45 0.21
N GLY A 64 -0.95 -1.30 1.47
CA GLY A 64 -2.06 -0.42 1.86
C GLY A 64 -1.61 0.85 2.56
N TRP A 65 -2.48 1.86 2.55
CA TRP A 65 -2.35 3.07 3.38
C TRP A 65 -3.24 2.93 4.61
N ASN A 66 -2.67 2.54 5.76
CA ASN A 66 -3.43 2.33 6.99
C ASN A 66 -3.37 3.57 7.89
N GLU A 67 -4.43 4.37 7.87
CA GLU A 67 -4.54 5.63 8.60
C GLU A 67 -5.24 5.42 9.95
N ASN A 68 -4.57 4.75 10.89
CA ASN A 68 -5.20 4.41 12.16
C ASN A 68 -5.20 5.62 13.12
N PRO A 69 -6.37 6.12 13.57
CA PRO A 69 -6.43 7.32 14.41
C PRO A 69 -5.78 7.16 15.78
N ALA A 70 -5.63 5.92 16.28
CA ALA A 70 -5.01 5.64 17.58
C ALA A 70 -3.51 5.33 17.50
N ARG A 71 -2.99 4.96 16.32
CA ARG A 71 -1.60 4.47 16.16
C ARG A 71 -0.80 5.23 15.11
N GLY A 72 -1.40 6.16 14.38
CA GLY A 72 -0.78 6.83 13.25
C GLY A 72 -0.79 5.97 11.99
N TRP A 73 0.00 6.40 11.01
CA TRP A 73 0.07 5.73 9.72
C TRP A 73 0.91 4.46 9.80
N SER A 74 0.59 3.52 8.91
CA SER A 74 1.41 2.33 8.67
C SER A 74 1.14 1.80 7.26
N PHE A 75 2.07 1.04 6.71
CA PHE A 75 1.98 0.55 5.34
C PHE A 75 1.95 -0.98 5.30
N PRO A 76 0.80 -1.61 5.63
CA PRO A 76 0.73 -3.06 5.68
C PRO A 76 0.99 -3.69 4.31
N VAL A 77 1.80 -4.74 4.32
CA VAL A 77 2.13 -5.54 3.14
C VAL A 77 1.49 -6.92 3.28
N ILE A 78 0.81 -7.37 2.23
CA ILE A 78 0.27 -8.75 2.14
C ILE A 78 0.68 -9.40 0.82
N ARG A 79 0.69 -10.73 0.80
CA ARG A 79 0.77 -11.47 -0.47
C ARG A 79 -0.56 -11.31 -1.21
N TRP A 80 -0.49 -10.95 -2.48
CA TRP A 80 -1.63 -10.71 -3.35
C TRP A 80 -1.51 -11.61 -4.56
N ILE A 81 -2.25 -12.72 -4.52
CA ILE A 81 -2.38 -13.62 -5.65
C ILE A 81 -3.68 -13.23 -6.33
N VAL A 82 -3.58 -12.61 -7.51
CA VAL A 82 -4.74 -12.43 -8.38
C VAL A 82 -5.17 -13.83 -8.81
N GLY A 83 -6.31 -14.29 -8.31
CA GLY A 83 -6.95 -15.53 -8.75
C GLY A 83 -7.58 -15.36 -10.13
#